data_AF-A0A354GM50-F1
#
_entry.id   AF-A0A354GM50-F1
#
_cell.length_a   1.000
_cell.length_b   1.000
_cell.length_c   1.000
_cell.angle_alpha   90.00
_cell.angle_beta   90.00
_cell.angle_gamma   90.00
#
_symmetry.space_group_name_H-M   'P 1'
#
loop_
_entity.id
_entity.type
_entity.pdbx_description
1 polymer ?
#
loop_
_entity_poly.entity_id
_entity_poly.type
_entity_poly.pdbx_seq_one_letter_code
_entity_poly.pdbx_strand_id
1 'polypeptide(L)'
;MKKVGQQTAPGSKQVLGVRKEFCEFFAGIGLVREGLSRSGWRCVYANDIDPKKREAYEARFGKSDHFHLCDVWNTDDVVERILGQPALMTASFP
;
A
#
# COMPACT_ATOMS: atom_id res chain seq x y z
N MET A 1 -57.10 -7.72 -16.82
CA MET A 1 -55.89 -7.18 -17.48
C MET A 1 -54.81 -6.99 -16.41
N LYS A 2 -53.60 -7.55 -16.62
CA LYS A 2 -52.46 -7.54 -15.68
C LYS A 2 -51.59 -6.29 -15.85
N LYS A 3 -51.08 -5.71 -14.75
CA LYS A 3 -49.78 -5.03 -14.53
C LYS A 3 -49.57 -5.06 -13.00
N VAL A 4 -48.62 -5.72 -12.31
CA VAL A 4 -47.18 -6.03 -12.44
C VAL A 4 -46.26 -4.80 -12.40
N GLY A 5 -45.45 -4.74 -11.33
CA GLY A 5 -44.23 -3.93 -11.16
C GLY A 5 -44.49 -2.51 -10.65
N GLN A 6 -43.76 -1.97 -9.68
CA GLN A 6 -42.35 -2.17 -9.38
C GLN A 6 -42.09 -2.07 -7.88
N GLN A 7 -41.39 -3.09 -7.37
CA GLN A 7 -40.77 -3.09 -6.06
C GLN A 7 -39.46 -2.29 -6.17
N THR A 8 -39.36 -1.20 -5.42
CA THR A 8 -38.13 -0.41 -5.33
C THR A 8 -37.05 -1.26 -4.67
N ALA A 9 -36.01 -1.62 -5.44
CA ALA A 9 -34.87 -2.33 -4.92
C ALA A 9 -34.13 -1.47 -3.87
N PRO A 10 -33.75 -2.02 -2.70
CA PRO A 10 -32.88 -1.32 -1.76
C PRO A 10 -31.51 -1.08 -2.41
N GLY A 11 -31.03 0.16 -2.29
CA GLY A 11 -29.74 0.59 -2.85
C GLY A 11 -28.62 -0.37 -2.47
N SER A 12 -27.86 -0.80 -3.47
CA SER A 12 -26.69 -1.65 -3.29
C SER A 12 -25.69 -0.93 -2.36
N LYS A 13 -25.60 -1.36 -1.11
CA LYS A 13 -24.44 -1.05 -0.28
C LYS A 13 -23.23 -1.62 -1.03
N GLN A 14 -22.36 -0.77 -1.55
CA GLN A 14 -21.03 -1.24 -1.92
C GLN A 14 -20.41 -1.80 -0.63
N VAL A 15 -20.14 -3.10 -0.63
CA VAL A 15 -19.18 -3.65 0.33
C VAL A 15 -17.85 -3.04 -0.08
N LEU A 16 -17.41 -2.00 0.63
CA LEU A 16 -16.07 -1.44 0.45
C LEU A 16 -15.09 -2.55 0.79
N GLY A 17 -14.66 -3.31 -0.21
CA GLY A 17 -13.59 -4.28 -0.05
C GLY A 17 -12.39 -3.58 0.54
N VAL A 18 -11.75 -4.19 1.54
CA VAL A 18 -10.52 -3.66 2.12
C VAL A 18 -9.52 -3.44 0.98
N ARG A 19 -9.09 -2.19 0.77
CA ARG A 19 -8.07 -1.88 -0.22
C ARG A 19 -6.81 -2.64 0.18
N LYS A 20 -6.32 -3.53 -0.69
CA LYS A 20 -5.08 -4.30 -0.48
C LYS A 20 -3.85 -3.42 -0.68
N GLU A 21 -3.80 -2.32 0.05
CA GLU A 21 -2.70 -1.36 0.05
C GLU A 21 -1.89 -1.58 1.31
N PHE A 22 -0.56 -1.51 1.19
CA PHE A 22 0.33 -1.65 2.34
C PHE A 22 1.46 -0.63 2.33
N CYS A 23 1.92 -0.30 3.54
CA CYS A 23 3.16 0.40 3.80
C CYS A 23 4.20 -0.60 4.33
N GLU A 24 5.46 -0.48 3.87
CA GLU A 24 6.59 -1.22 4.41
C GLU A 24 7.66 -0.27 4.97
N PHE A 25 7.87 -0.30 6.28
CA PHE A 25 8.96 0.39 6.97
C PHE A 25 10.15 -0.55 7.09
N PHE A 26 11.36 0.00 7.04
CA PHE A 26 12.60 -0.79 6.97
C PHE A 26 12.54 -1.78 5.80
N ALA A 27 12.14 -1.26 4.64
CA ALA A 27 11.79 -2.05 3.46
C ALA A 27 12.91 -3.00 3.01
N GLY A 28 14.16 -2.71 3.38
CA GLY A 28 15.26 -3.55 2.95
C GLY A 28 15.38 -3.49 1.43
N ILE A 29 15.46 -4.66 0.83
CA ILE A 29 15.38 -4.86 -0.62
C ILE A 29 13.97 -5.34 -1.08
N GLY A 30 12.95 -5.23 -0.21
CA GLY A 30 11.54 -5.43 -0.54
C GLY A 30 11.02 -6.87 -0.40
N LEU A 31 11.42 -7.58 0.66
CA LEU A 31 10.95 -8.95 0.93
C LEU A 31 9.43 -9.03 1.13
N VAL A 32 8.86 -8.08 1.88
CA VAL A 32 7.41 -8.00 2.12
C VAL A 32 6.68 -7.77 0.80
N ARG A 33 7.15 -6.82 -0.02
CA ARG A 33 6.57 -6.58 -1.34
C ARG A 33 6.61 -7.81 -2.24
N GLU A 34 7.74 -8.52 -2.31
CA GLU A 34 7.85 -9.73 -3.12
C GLU A 34 6.81 -10.77 -2.67
N GLY A 35 6.67 -11.01 -1.36
CA GLY A 35 5.70 -11.97 -0.80
C GLY A 35 4.24 -11.60 -1.06
N LEU A 36 3.92 -10.31 -1.11
CA LEU A 36 2.56 -9.82 -1.33
C LEU A 36 2.18 -9.61 -2.81
N SER A 37 3.17 -9.48 -3.69
CA SER A 37 3.02 -9.10 -5.11
C SER A 37 2.01 -9.97 -5.88
N ARG A 38 2.03 -11.29 -5.67
CA ARG A 38 1.16 -12.25 -6.38
C ARG A 38 -0.27 -12.29 -5.86
N SER A 39 -0.53 -11.65 -4.72
CA SER A 39 -1.84 -11.68 -4.02
C SER A 39 -2.69 -10.44 -4.28
N GLY A 40 -2.27 -9.60 -5.23
CA GLY A 40 -2.96 -8.38 -5.64
C GLY A 40 -2.80 -7.21 -4.66
N TRP A 41 -1.76 -7.24 -3.82
CA TRP A 41 -1.43 -6.12 -2.94
C TRP A 41 -0.59 -5.08 -3.67
N ARG A 42 -0.80 -3.82 -3.29
CA ARG A 42 -0.07 -2.67 -3.83
C ARG A 42 0.72 -1.99 -2.72
N CYS A 43 2.03 -1.88 -2.92
CA CYS A 43 2.87 -1.03 -2.07
C CYS A 43 2.51 0.43 -2.37
N VAL A 44 2.13 1.19 -1.34
CA VAL A 44 1.82 2.62 -1.46
C VAL A 44 2.85 3.50 -0.75
N TYR A 45 3.69 2.90 0.10
CA TYR A 45 4.79 3.55 0.78
C TYR A 45 5.84 2.50 1.16
N ALA A 46 7.10 2.74 0.81
CA ALA A 46 8.24 1.97 1.27
C ALA A 46 9.27 2.92 1.86
N ASN A 47 9.83 2.62 3.03
CA ASN A 47 10.85 3.46 3.66
C ASN A 47 12.07 2.63 4.06
N ASP A 48 13.25 3.15 3.75
CA ASP A 48 14.52 2.73 4.33
C ASP A 48 15.48 3.93 4.31
N ILE A 49 16.50 3.93 5.18
CA ILE A 49 17.48 5.01 5.28
C ILE A 49 18.72 4.75 4.40
N ASP A 50 18.93 3.52 3.95
CA ASP A 50 20.13 3.12 3.21
C ASP A 50 19.97 3.31 1.68
N PRO A 51 20.79 4.16 1.04
CA PRO A 51 20.76 4.36 -0.41
C PRO A 51 21.04 3.09 -1.23
N LYS A 52 21.87 2.16 -0.72
CA LYS A 52 22.19 0.89 -1.41
C LYS A 52 20.98 -0.03 -1.45
N LYS A 53 20.19 -0.04 -0.36
CA LYS A 53 18.94 -0.80 -0.32
C LYS A 53 17.92 -0.22 -1.28
N ARG A 54 17.82 1.11 -1.39
CA ARG A 54 17.00 1.76 -2.43
C ARG A 54 17.41 1.31 -3.82
N GLU A 55 18.70 1.34 -4.14
CA GLU A 55 19.20 0.92 -5.46
C GLU A 55 18.80 -0.53 -5.78
N ALA A 56 19.01 -1.45 -4.85
CA ALA A 56 18.63 -2.86 -5.02
C ALA A 56 17.10 -3.04 -5.14
N TYR A 57 16.33 -2.33 -4.33
CA TYR A 57 14.87 -2.34 -4.37
C TYR A 57 14.34 -1.83 -5.73
N GLU A 58 14.83 -0.68 -6.19
CA GLU A 58 14.46 -0.08 -7.47
C GLU A 58 14.93 -0.93 -8.67
N ALA A 59 16.10 -1.58 -8.58
CA ALA A 59 16.57 -2.51 -9.60
C ALA A 59 15.63 -3.72 -9.75
N ARG A 60 15.04 -4.19 -8.65
CA ARG A 60 14.10 -5.31 -8.66
C ARG A 60 12.70 -4.91 -9.13
N PHE A 61 12.21 -3.76 -8.68
CA PHE A 61 10.80 -3.39 -8.81
C PHE A 61 10.50 -2.18 -9.70
N GLY A 62 11.54 -1.57 -10.27
CA GLY A 62 11.47 -0.30 -10.97
C GLY A 62 11.54 0.91 -10.04
N LYS A 63 12.00 2.05 -10.57
CA LYS A 63 11.93 3.33 -9.88
C LYS A 63 10.49 3.76 -9.71
N SER A 64 10.19 4.33 -8.54
CA SER A 64 8.82 4.72 -8.18
C SER A 64 8.81 5.79 -7.10
N ASP A 65 7.78 6.62 -7.10
CA ASP A 65 7.60 7.68 -6.11
C ASP A 65 7.21 7.15 -4.71
N HIS A 66 6.92 5.85 -4.56
CA HIS A 66 6.55 5.29 -3.25
C HIS A 66 7.76 4.90 -2.39
N PHE A 67 8.98 4.81 -2.95
CA PHE A 67 10.18 4.57 -2.12
C PHE A 67 10.67 5.90 -1.52
N HIS A 68 10.70 5.95 -0.20
CA HIS A 68 11.10 7.09 0.59
C HIS A 68 12.43 6.79 1.29
N LEU A 69 13.51 7.32 0.70
CA LEU A 69 14.84 7.28 1.31
C LEU A 69 14.93 8.35 2.39
N CYS A 70 14.60 7.99 3.63
CA CYS A 70 14.68 8.90 4.77
C CYS A 70 14.87 8.14 6.09
N ASP A 71 15.32 8.84 7.12
CA ASP A 71 15.18 8.36 8.49
C ASP A 71 13.69 8.36 8.87
N VAL A 72 13.20 7.25 9.44
CA VAL A 72 11.81 7.13 9.89
C VAL A 72 11.50 8.08 11.06
N TRP A 73 12.52 8.55 11.78
CA TRP A 73 12.38 9.56 12.83
C TRP A 73 11.98 10.93 12.30
N ASN A 74 12.12 11.19 11.00
CA ASN A 74 11.59 12.40 10.39
C ASN A 74 10.08 12.23 10.15
N THR A 75 9.32 12.20 11.26
CA THR A 75 7.93 11.75 11.29
C THR A 75 7.01 12.61 10.43
N ASP A 76 7.27 13.91 10.33
CA ASP A 76 6.46 14.82 9.53
C ASP A 76 6.57 14.44 8.04
N ASP A 77 7.79 14.30 7.51
CA ASP A 77 8.04 13.87 6.13
C ASP A 77 7.48 12.46 5.84
N VAL A 78 7.56 11.55 6.81
CA VAL A 78 7.01 10.19 6.70
C VAL A 78 5.49 10.23 6.57
N VAL A 79 4.81 10.97 7.46
CA VAL A 79 3.35 11.02 7.53
C VAL A 79 2.78 11.73 6.31
N GLU A 80 3.41 12.79 5.81
CA GLU A 80 2.97 13.51 4.61
C GLU A 80 2.91 12.64 3.35
N ARG A 81 3.74 11.59 3.28
CA ARG A 81 3.79 10.68 2.13
C ARG A 81 2.87 9.47 2.25
N ILE A 82 2.33 9.18 3.43
CA ILE A 82 1.38 8.07 3.63
C ILE A 82 -0.02 8.58 3.32
N LEU A 83 -0.45 8.36 2.07
CA LEU A 83 -1.76 8.80 1.60
C LEU A 83 -2.85 7.77 1.92
N GLY A 84 -4.00 8.25 2.38
CA GLY A 84 -5.18 7.43 2.61
C GLY A 84 -5.08 6.56 3.86
N GLN A 85 -5.64 5.35 3.78
CA GLN A 85 -5.70 4.39 4.88
C GLN A 85 -5.32 3.00 4.36
N PRO A 86 -4.02 2.70 4.27
CA PRO A 86 -3.52 1.38 3.90
C PRO A 86 -4.02 0.33 4.89
N ALA A 87 -4.33 -0.87 4.39
CA ALA A 87 -4.88 -1.95 5.21
C ALA A 87 -3.81 -2.69 6.03
N LEU A 88 -2.54 -2.56 5.65
CA LEU A 88 -1.42 -3.23 6.30
C LEU A 88 -0.24 -2.26 6.42
N MET A 89 0.42 -2.27 7.57
CA MET A 89 1.71 -1.63 7.77
C MET A 89 2.67 -2.66 8.37
N THR A 90 3.80 -2.89 7.71
CA THR A 90 4.83 -3.83 8.17
C THR A 90 6.08 -3.07 8.58
N ALA A 91 6.79 -3.55 9.59
CA ALA A 91 8.11 -3.03 9.95
C ALA A 91 9.04 -4.21 10.28
N SER A 92 10.20 -4.27 9.63
CA SER A 92 11.26 -5.24 9.94
C SER A 92 12.45 -4.52 10.56
N PHE A 93 12.33 -4.24 11.86
CA PHE A 93 13.34 -3.51 12.64
C PHE A 93 14.56 -4.40 12.93
N PRO A 94 15.81 -3.88 12.86
CA PRO A 94 17.01 -4.61 13.28
C PRO A 94 17.11 -4.84 14.79
#